data_AF-A0A5D2EV14-F1
#
_entry.id   AF-A0A5D2EV14-F1
#
_cell.length_a   1.000
_cell.length_b   1.000
_cell.length_c   1.000
_cell.angle_alpha   90.00
_cell.angle_beta   90.00
_cell.angle_gamma   90.00
#
_symmetry.space_group_name_H-M   'P 1'
#
loop_
_entity.id
_entity.type
_entity.pdbx_description
1 polymer ?
#
loop_
_entity_poly.entity_id
_entity_poly.type
_entity_poly.pdbx_seq_one_letter_code
_entity_poly.pdbx_strand_id
1 'polypeptide(L)'
;MATKLQRRTASLRKLHLLQTLNKPKSVKRSCSIINVLLHFYKLKVKLEEIQREYQNLLKNMRIPQEVKVEKINGEQFVLKVACNKGGDKLVSILEVFDELGLNVVQARVSCRHFFSMEAIIGVGQDQKTSDMKDITDAVLKAIDEEQSGEQEMLVT
;
A
#
# COMPACT_ATOMS: atom_id res chain seq x y z
N MET A 1 60.92 -24.37 -57.81
CA MET A 1 60.68 -24.17 -56.36
C MET A 1 59.73 -22.98 -56.12
N ALA A 2 58.41 -23.13 -56.37
CA ALA A 2 57.42 -22.05 -56.17
C ALA A 2 56.16 -22.48 -55.39
N THR A 3 56.10 -23.73 -54.93
CA THR A 3 54.86 -24.34 -54.45
C THR A 3 54.55 -24.05 -52.97
N LYS A 4 55.56 -23.82 -52.12
CA LYS A 4 55.37 -23.59 -50.67
C LYS A 4 54.92 -22.17 -50.34
N LEU A 5 55.46 -21.16 -51.03
CA LEU A 5 55.12 -19.74 -50.77
C LEU A 5 53.70 -19.41 -51.26
N GLN A 6 53.31 -19.94 -52.43
CA GLN A 6 51.96 -19.78 -52.99
C GLN A 6 50.89 -20.47 -52.14
N ARG A 7 51.20 -21.63 -51.54
CA ARG A 7 50.29 -22.34 -50.64
C ARG A 7 50.06 -21.58 -49.32
N ARG A 8 51.11 -20.93 -48.79
CA ARG A 8 51.03 -20.07 -47.59
C ARG A 8 50.23 -18.80 -47.85
N THR A 9 50.41 -18.13 -48.98
CA THR A 9 49.61 -16.95 -49.32
C THR A 9 48.14 -17.31 -49.58
N ALA A 10 47.86 -18.48 -50.18
CA ALA A 10 46.49 -18.97 -50.32
C ALA A 10 45.81 -19.29 -48.97
N SER A 11 46.53 -19.90 -48.03
CA SER A 11 45.98 -20.18 -46.68
C SER A 11 45.75 -18.90 -45.89
N LEU A 12 46.65 -17.92 -45.97
CA LEU A 12 46.48 -16.63 -45.31
C LEU A 12 45.27 -15.86 -45.85
N ARG A 13 45.05 -15.88 -47.18
CA ARG A 13 43.84 -15.30 -47.80
C ARG A 13 42.56 -15.99 -47.32
N LYS A 14 42.57 -17.32 -47.17
CA LYS A 14 41.43 -18.08 -46.63
C LYS A 14 41.17 -17.73 -45.16
N LEU A 15 42.22 -17.62 -44.34
CA LEU A 15 42.08 -17.22 -42.94
C LEU A 15 41.54 -15.80 -42.80
N HIS A 16 42.02 -14.85 -43.60
CA HIS A 16 41.46 -13.49 -43.62
C HIS A 16 40.00 -13.47 -44.07
N LEU A 17 39.59 -14.28 -45.05
CA LEU A 17 38.20 -14.40 -45.48
C LEU A 17 37.31 -15.00 -44.36
N LEU A 18 37.81 -16.00 -43.64
CA LEU A 18 37.10 -16.57 -42.49
C LEU A 18 36.99 -15.56 -41.34
N GLN A 19 38.02 -14.76 -41.10
CA GLN A 19 37.97 -13.69 -40.10
C GLN A 19 36.99 -12.56 -40.47
N THR A 20 36.85 -12.19 -41.74
CA THR A 20 35.88 -11.15 -42.16
C THR A 20 34.43 -11.66 -42.15
N LEU A 21 34.22 -12.94 -42.43
CA LEU A 21 32.92 -13.62 -42.28
C LEU A 21 32.56 -13.81 -40.80
N ASN A 22 33.55 -13.98 -39.93
CA ASN A 22 33.40 -14.06 -38.48
C ASN A 22 33.34 -12.66 -37.82
N LYS A 23 32.68 -11.68 -38.46
CA LYS A 23 32.24 -10.47 -37.75
C LYS A 23 30.97 -10.82 -36.97
N PRO A 24 30.98 -10.80 -35.63
CA PRO A 24 29.91 -11.38 -34.84
C PRO A 24 28.67 -10.49 -34.86
N LYS A 25 27.64 -10.89 -35.64
CA LYS A 25 26.26 -10.40 -35.48
C LYS A 25 25.71 -10.62 -34.05
N SER A 26 26.38 -11.47 -33.26
CA SER A 26 26.07 -11.82 -31.88
C SER A 26 26.32 -10.66 -30.90
N VAL A 27 27.42 -9.90 -31.02
CA VAL A 27 27.74 -8.80 -30.09
C VAL A 27 26.68 -7.70 -30.12
N LYS A 28 26.13 -7.41 -31.31
CA LYS A 28 25.05 -6.42 -31.49
C LYS A 28 23.73 -6.88 -30.87
N ARG A 29 23.44 -8.19 -30.89
CA ARG A 29 22.25 -8.78 -30.25
C ARG A 29 22.37 -8.83 -28.73
N SER A 30 23.55 -9.20 -28.20
CA SER A 30 23.81 -9.16 -26.76
C SER A 30 23.73 -7.74 -26.20
N CYS A 31 24.26 -6.75 -26.92
CA CYS A 31 24.14 -5.33 -26.57
C CYS A 31 22.67 -4.84 -26.59
N SER A 32 21.86 -5.29 -27.55
CA SER A 32 20.43 -4.98 -27.60
C SER A 32 19.64 -5.59 -26.43
N ILE A 33 19.92 -6.85 -26.06
CA ILE A 33 19.25 -7.52 -24.94
C ILE A 33 19.63 -6.86 -23.62
N ILE A 34 20.91 -6.55 -23.42
CA ILE A 34 21.39 -5.82 -22.23
C ILE A 34 20.72 -4.45 -22.13
N ASN A 35 20.59 -3.71 -23.24
CA ASN A 35 19.90 -2.42 -23.25
C ASN A 35 18.42 -2.53 -22.86
N VAL A 36 17.71 -3.56 -23.34
CA VAL A 36 16.31 -3.79 -22.96
C VAL A 36 16.20 -4.14 -21.48
N LEU A 37 17.06 -5.02 -20.96
CA LEU A 37 17.10 -5.34 -19.53
C LEU A 37 17.38 -4.10 -18.68
N LEU A 38 18.34 -3.27 -19.09
CA LEU A 38 18.69 -2.03 -18.40
C LEU A 38 17.52 -1.04 -18.38
N HIS A 39 16.73 -0.99 -19.46
CA HIS A 39 15.49 -0.22 -19.50
C HIS A 39 14.43 -0.77 -18.53
N PHE A 40 14.23 -2.09 -18.48
CA PHE A 40 13.33 -2.71 -17.49
C PHE A 40 13.77 -2.43 -16.05
N TYR A 41 15.06 -2.52 -15.74
CA TYR A 41 15.58 -2.17 -14.43
C TYR A 41 15.33 -0.69 -14.09
N LYS A 42 15.57 0.21 -15.03
CA LYS A 42 15.29 1.65 -14.85
C LYS A 42 13.81 1.91 -14.58
N LEU A 43 12.91 1.21 -15.28
CA LEU A 43 11.47 1.29 -15.03
C LEU A 43 11.10 0.75 -13.65
N LYS A 44 11.69 -0.37 -13.24
CA LYS A 44 11.44 -0.97 -11.92
C LYS A 44 11.84 -0.01 -10.79
N VAL A 45 13.01 0.62 -10.88
CA VAL A 45 13.47 1.59 -9.89
C VAL A 45 12.53 2.80 -9.80
N LYS A 46 12.10 3.34 -10.95
CA LYS A 46 11.13 4.43 -10.99
C LYS A 46 9.77 4.05 -10.38
N LEU A 47 9.33 2.82 -10.60
CA LEU A 47 8.07 2.32 -10.01
C LEU A 47 8.17 2.24 -8.48
N GLU A 48 9.30 1.73 -7.97
CA GLU A 48 9.56 1.68 -6.53
C GLU A 48 9.68 3.09 -5.91
N GLU A 49 10.25 4.05 -6.64
CA GLU A 49 10.34 5.45 -6.22
C GLU A 49 8.95 6.09 -6.10
N ILE A 50 8.10 5.96 -7.13
CA ILE A 50 6.71 6.43 -7.09
C ILE A 50 5.93 5.76 -5.97
N GLN A 51 6.10 4.45 -5.78
CA GLN A 51 5.45 3.73 -4.69
C GLN A 51 5.89 4.26 -3.33
N ARG A 52 7.17 4.57 -3.14
CA ARG A 52 7.70 5.15 -1.91
C ARG A 52 7.17 6.56 -1.66
N GLU A 53 7.15 7.40 -2.69
CA GLU A 53 6.57 8.75 -2.60
C GLU A 53 5.08 8.70 -2.24
N TYR A 54 4.32 7.80 -2.87
CA TYR A 54 2.91 7.59 -2.54
C TYR A 54 2.72 7.19 -1.07
N GLN A 55 3.52 6.27 -0.55
CA GLN A 55 3.47 5.90 0.87
C GLN A 55 3.85 7.06 1.79
N ASN A 56 4.83 7.89 1.41
CA ASN A 56 5.21 9.07 2.19
C ASN A 56 4.11 10.13 2.20
N LEU A 57 3.46 10.37 1.06
CA LEU A 57 2.30 11.27 0.99
C LEU A 57 1.15 10.76 1.85
N LEU A 58 0.87 9.45 1.84
CA LEU A 58 -0.15 8.85 2.70
C LEU A 58 0.16 8.99 4.20
N LYS A 59 1.43 8.89 4.60
CA LYS A 59 1.83 9.12 6.00
C LYS A 59 1.65 10.58 6.43
N ASN A 60 1.90 11.50 5.51
CA ASN A 60 1.83 12.93 5.79
C ASN A 60 0.40 13.49 5.68
N MET A 61 -0.50 12.77 4.99
CA MET A 61 -1.90 13.13 4.89
C MET A 61 -2.58 12.80 6.22
N ARG A 62 -2.66 13.79 7.11
CA ARG A 62 -3.51 13.72 8.30
C ARG A 62 -4.96 13.61 7.83
N ILE A 63 -5.58 12.46 8.05
CA ILE A 63 -6.98 12.26 7.71
C ILE A 63 -7.79 12.93 8.82
N PRO A 64 -8.74 13.81 8.49
CA PRO A 64 -9.64 14.37 9.49
C PRO A 64 -10.39 13.21 10.16
N GLN A 65 -10.46 13.28 11.49
CA GLN A 65 -11.23 12.32 12.27
C GLN A 65 -12.71 12.59 12.02
N GLU A 66 -13.36 11.64 11.36
CA GLU A 66 -14.77 11.75 11.00
C GLU A 66 -15.54 10.60 11.64
N VAL A 67 -16.51 10.95 12.48
CA VAL A 67 -17.48 10.02 13.07
C VAL A 67 -18.87 10.51 12.63
N LYS A 68 -19.61 9.64 11.95
CA LYS A 68 -20.97 9.92 11.46
C LYS A 68 -21.91 8.84 11.93
N VAL A 69 -23.04 9.24 12.49
CA VAL A 69 -24.13 8.32 12.87
C VAL A 69 -25.33 8.66 12.01
N GLU A 70 -25.81 7.69 11.24
CA GLU A 70 -26.98 7.79 10.39
C GLU A 70 -28.08 6.86 10.92
N LYS A 71 -29.32 7.31 10.97
CA LYS A 71 -30.46 6.45 11.36
C LYS A 71 -31.03 5.77 10.13
N ILE A 72 -31.08 4.44 10.14
CA ILE A 72 -31.68 3.63 9.07
C ILE A 72 -33.00 3.02 9.58
N ASN A 73 -34.08 3.29 8.85
CA ASN A 73 -35.40 2.66 9.02
C ASN A 73 -36.01 2.71 10.43
N GLY A 74 -35.61 3.67 11.29
CA GLY A 74 -36.20 3.86 12.62
C GLY A 74 -35.67 2.91 13.71
N GLU A 75 -35.27 1.70 13.33
CA GLU A 75 -34.89 0.59 14.21
C GLU A 75 -33.39 0.26 14.20
N GLN A 76 -32.60 0.88 13.30
CA GLN A 76 -31.16 0.65 13.20
C GLN A 76 -30.39 1.96 13.05
N PHE A 77 -29.15 1.96 13.52
CA PHE A 77 -28.20 3.04 13.32
C PHE A 77 -26.97 2.53 12.57
N VAL A 78 -26.40 3.36 11.70
CA VAL A 78 -25.13 3.10 11.05
C VAL A 78 -24.13 4.11 11.54
N LEU A 79 -23.13 3.61 12.24
CA LEU A 79 -21.97 4.36 12.68
C LEU A 79 -20.84 4.16 11.68
N LYS A 80 -20.34 5.26 11.13
CA LYS A 80 -19.17 5.31 10.25
C LYS A 80 -18.07 6.08 10.95
N VAL A 81 -16.91 5.45 11.08
CA VAL A 81 -15.71 6.02 11.70
C VAL A 81 -14.59 6.00 10.67
N ALA A 82 -13.87 7.12 10.56
CA ALA A 82 -12.64 7.24 9.80
C ALA A 82 -11.61 8.03 10.62
N CYS A 83 -10.43 7.44 10.85
CA CYS A 83 -9.35 8.10 11.57
C CYS A 83 -7.98 7.57 11.13
N ASN A 84 -6.91 8.26 11.57
CA ASN A 84 -5.55 7.83 11.30
C ASN A 84 -5.30 6.42 11.87
N LYS A 85 -4.46 5.62 11.22
CA LYS A 85 -4.03 4.32 11.76
C LYS A 85 -3.05 4.49 12.92
N GLY A 86 -3.02 3.52 13.84
CA GLY A 86 -2.20 3.54 15.07
C GLY A 86 -3.02 3.05 16.25
N GLY A 87 -2.37 2.64 17.33
CA GLY A 87 -3.00 2.19 18.58
C GLY A 87 -3.90 0.95 18.48
N ASP A 88 -4.64 0.72 19.55
CA ASP A 88 -5.64 -0.33 19.73
C ASP A 88 -7.07 0.21 19.49
N LYS A 89 -7.22 1.17 18.56
CA LYS A 89 -8.46 1.92 18.29
C LYS A 89 -9.70 1.07 18.14
N LEU A 90 -9.56 -0.11 17.54
CA LEU A 90 -10.68 -1.04 17.42
C LEU A 90 -11.17 -1.51 18.79
N VAL A 91 -10.25 -1.85 19.70
CA VAL A 91 -10.55 -2.28 21.05
C VAL A 91 -11.24 -1.15 21.81
N SER A 92 -10.65 0.05 21.80
CA SER A 92 -11.25 1.22 22.46
C SER A 92 -12.66 1.55 21.95
N ILE A 93 -12.90 1.45 20.64
CA ILE A 93 -14.25 1.67 20.08
C ILE A 93 -15.24 0.57 20.52
N LEU A 94 -14.79 -0.69 20.59
CA LEU A 94 -15.64 -1.80 21.03
C LEU A 94 -15.97 -1.72 22.53
N GLU A 95 -15.04 -1.25 23.35
CA GLU A 95 -15.27 -0.98 24.78
C GLU A 95 -16.36 0.08 24.96
N VAL A 96 -16.32 1.18 24.20
CA VAL A 96 -17.39 2.19 24.20
C VAL A 96 -18.74 1.60 23.82
N PHE A 97 -18.78 0.65 22.87
CA PHE A 97 -20.04 0.01 22.50
C PHE A 97 -20.61 -0.84 23.64
N ASP A 98 -19.75 -1.55 24.37
CA ASP A 98 -20.16 -2.38 25.51
C ASP A 98 -20.63 -1.50 26.69
N GLU A 99 -19.90 -0.43 26.99
CA GLU A 99 -20.28 0.56 28.02
C GLU A 99 -21.62 1.24 27.73
N LEU A 100 -21.87 1.57 26.46
CA LEU A 100 -23.13 2.16 26.02
C LEU A 100 -24.24 1.13 25.79
N GLY A 101 -23.95 -0.17 25.92
CA GLY A 101 -24.92 -1.25 25.72
C GLY A 101 -25.45 -1.34 24.28
N LEU A 102 -24.63 -0.96 23.29
CA LEU A 102 -25.01 -0.94 21.88
C LEU A 102 -24.94 -2.35 21.28
N ASN A 103 -26.06 -2.81 20.73
CA ASN A 103 -26.10 -4.12 20.06
C ASN A 103 -25.63 -4.01 18.60
N VAL A 104 -24.40 -4.41 18.33
CA VAL A 104 -23.84 -4.41 16.97
C VAL A 104 -24.32 -5.64 16.19
N VAL A 105 -25.20 -5.43 15.21
CA VAL A 105 -25.72 -6.48 14.31
C VAL A 105 -24.68 -6.88 13.28
N GLN A 106 -23.96 -5.88 12.75
CA GLN A 106 -22.94 -6.09 11.73
C GLN A 106 -21.85 -5.04 11.87
N ALA A 107 -20.59 -5.43 11.69
CA ALA A 107 -19.47 -4.50 11.57
C ALA A 107 -18.58 -4.85 10.38
N ARG A 108 -18.03 -3.82 9.76
CA ARG A 108 -17.00 -3.89 8.71
C ARG A 108 -15.85 -3.00 9.11
N VAL A 109 -14.64 -3.54 9.09
CA VAL A 109 -13.43 -2.80 9.47
C VAL A 109 -12.39 -2.92 8.34
N SER A 110 -11.71 -1.82 8.05
CA SER A 110 -10.60 -1.73 7.10
C SER A 110 -9.47 -0.94 7.73
N CYS A 111 -8.25 -1.47 7.64
CA CYS A 111 -7.03 -0.81 8.14
C CYS A 111 -5.89 -0.85 7.10
N ARG A 112 -6.19 -0.52 5.83
CA ARG A 112 -5.18 -0.54 4.75
C ARG A 112 -4.27 0.68 4.79
N HIS A 113 -4.87 1.86 4.75
CA HIS A 113 -4.15 3.14 4.75
C HIS A 113 -4.52 3.99 5.96
N PHE A 114 -5.77 3.87 6.39
CA PHE A 114 -6.35 4.50 7.56
C PHE A 114 -7.32 3.53 8.22
N PHE A 115 -7.67 3.81 9.47
CA PHE A 115 -8.69 3.04 10.16
C PHE A 115 -10.06 3.52 9.69
N SER A 116 -10.87 2.59 9.18
CA SER A 116 -12.25 2.84 8.81
C SER A 116 -13.13 1.71 9.32
N MET A 117 -14.23 2.08 9.95
CA MET A 117 -15.19 1.16 10.51
C MET A 117 -16.61 1.60 10.16
N GLU A 118 -17.43 0.63 9.79
CA GLU A 118 -18.86 0.79 9.61
C GLU A 118 -19.57 -0.24 10.49
N ALA A 119 -20.41 0.20 11.41
CA ALA A 119 -21.15 -0.65 12.32
C ALA A 119 -22.65 -0.37 12.22
N ILE A 120 -23.43 -1.42 12.05
CA ILE A 120 -24.89 -1.41 12.09
C ILE A 120 -25.29 -1.82 13.51
N ILE A 121 -25.91 -0.89 14.22
CA ILE A 121 -26.37 -1.05 15.59
C ILE A 121 -27.89 -1.25 15.54
N GLY A 122 -28.37 -2.36 16.10
CA GLY A 122 -29.80 -2.66 16.21
C GLY A 122 -30.39 -2.07 17.48
N VAL A 123 -31.51 -1.37 17.35
CA VAL A 123 -32.23 -0.79 18.49
C VAL A 123 -33.13 -1.86 19.11
N GLY A 124 -32.75 -2.35 20.29
CA GLY A 124 -33.63 -3.19 21.11
C GLY A 124 -34.72 -2.36 21.81
N GLN A 125 -35.88 -2.96 22.11
CA GLN A 125 -36.99 -2.29 22.82
C GLN A 125 -36.61 -1.74 24.20
N ASP A 126 -35.54 -2.27 24.82
CA ASP A 126 -35.03 -1.86 26.14
C ASP A 126 -33.79 -0.96 26.08
N GLN A 127 -33.28 -0.64 24.88
CA GLN A 127 -32.16 0.28 24.76
C GLN A 127 -32.68 1.71 24.93
N LYS A 128 -32.30 2.35 26.03
CA LYS A 128 -32.28 3.82 26.11
C LYS A 128 -31.66 4.30 24.81
N THR A 129 -32.40 5.07 24.04
CA THR A 129 -31.90 5.72 22.84
C THR A 129 -30.83 6.71 23.29
N SER A 130 -29.60 6.24 23.49
CA SER A 130 -28.43 7.09 23.67
C SER A 130 -28.44 8.04 22.48
N ASP A 131 -28.46 9.34 22.75
CA ASP A 131 -28.66 10.33 21.70
C ASP A 131 -27.53 10.15 20.67
N MET A 132 -27.82 10.33 19.38
CA MET A 132 -26.83 10.13 18.31
C MET A 132 -25.54 10.94 18.57
N LYS A 133 -25.66 12.05 19.29
CA LYS A 133 -24.55 12.89 19.76
C LYS A 133 -23.71 12.20 20.83
N ASP A 134 -24.33 11.57 21.82
CA ASP A 134 -23.63 10.87 22.91
C ASP A 134 -22.76 9.74 22.36
N ILE A 135 -23.27 8.98 21.38
CA ILE A 135 -22.51 7.93 20.70
C ILE A 135 -21.34 8.53 19.91
N THR A 136 -21.59 9.64 19.21
CA THR A 136 -20.55 10.31 18.41
C THR A 136 -19.43 10.85 19.32
N ASP A 137 -19.79 11.48 20.43
CA ASP A 137 -18.85 12.11 21.36
C ASP A 137 -18.03 11.04 22.11
N ALA A 138 -18.65 9.95 22.55
CA ALA A 138 -17.96 8.85 23.21
C ALA A 138 -16.94 8.17 22.27
N VAL A 139 -17.32 7.92 21.02
CA VAL A 139 -16.43 7.32 20.02
C VAL A 139 -15.30 8.29 19.63
N LEU A 140 -15.59 9.59 19.50
CA LEU A 140 -14.55 10.59 19.25
C LEU A 140 -13.52 10.63 20.38
N LYS A 141 -13.98 10.60 21.63
CA LYS A 141 -13.12 10.59 22.82
C LYS A 141 -12.21 9.35 22.85
N ALA A 142 -12.74 8.16 22.59
CA ALA A 142 -11.96 6.93 22.56
C ALA A 142 -10.84 6.96 21.49
N ILE A 143 -11.09 7.59 20.35
CA ILE A 143 -10.09 7.71 19.26
C ILE A 143 -9.03 8.78 19.59
N ASP A 144 -9.36 9.80 20.38
CA ASP A 144 -8.44 10.86 20.80
C ASP A 144 -7.54 10.44 21.96
N GLU A 145 -8.07 9.70 22.94
CA GLU A 145 -7.30 9.23 24.10
C GLU A 145 -6.10 8.37 23.69
N GLU A 146 -6.27 7.49 22.69
CA GLU A 146 -5.16 6.69 22.18
C GLU A 146 -4.13 7.47 21.36
N GLN A 147 -4.52 8.59 20.72
CA GLN A 147 -3.56 9.43 20.00
C GLN A 147 -2.60 10.14 20.96
N SER A 148 -3.00 10.36 22.21
CA SER A 148 -2.16 10.94 23.26
C SER A 148 -1.17 9.93 23.85
N GLY A 149 -1.57 8.65 23.96
CA GLY A 149 -0.72 7.58 24.51
C GLY A 149 0.48 7.22 23.64
N GLU A 150 0.38 7.35 22.31
CA GLU A 150 1.52 7.12 21.40
C GLU A 150 2.60 8.22 21.48
N GLN A 151 2.27 9.41 22.00
CA GLN A 151 3.22 10.53 22.11
C GLN A 151 4.16 10.41 23.32
N GLU A 152 3.77 9.71 24.38
CA GLU A 152 4.65 9.52 25.56
C GLU A 152 5.71 8.42 25.36
N MET A 153 5.49 7.48 24.44
CA MET A 153 6.42 6.37 24.20
C MET A 153 7.60 6.70 23.25
N LEU A 154 7.58 7.87 22.60
CA LEU A 154 8.67 8.35 21.74
C LEU A 154 9.65 9.29 22.47
N VAL A 155 9.44 9.55 23.76
CA VAL A 155 10.24 10.51 24.56
C VAL A 155 11.08 9.81 25.65
N THR A 156 11.02 8.48 25.77
CA THR A 156 11.87 7.70 26.69
C THR A 156 12.84 6.81 25.94
#